data_AF-A0A3R1B0J8-F1
#
_entry.id   AF-A0A3R1B0J8-F1
#
_cell.length_a   1.000
_cell.length_b   1.000
_cell.length_c   1.000
_cell.angle_alpha   90.00
_cell.angle_beta   90.00
_cell.angle_gamma   90.00
#
_symmetry.space_group_name_H-M   'P 1'
#
loop_
_entity.id
_entity.type
_entity.pdbx_description
1 polymer ?
#
loop_
_entity_poly.entity_id
_entity_poly.type
_entity_poly.pdbx_seq_one_letter_code
_entity_poly.pdbx_strand_id
1 'polypeptide(L)'
;MKKFAKIAAIPIAVAAACPSALALQISDEESALRFRLKNELRRADKPSAGAGKDIYAWVQGGLIDFNSGYYSQRFGVEGSAYYVYKLGARDNMSTRWYLDGHESFGYVLGAIKIKPTENSRLKIGRFGTD
;
A
#
# COMPACT_ATOMS: atom_id res chain seq x y z
N MET A 1 14.71 35.65 -17.19
CA MET A 1 14.91 34.44 -16.34
C MET A 1 13.63 33.82 -15.77
N LYS A 2 12.42 34.42 -15.87
CA LYS A 2 11.17 33.87 -15.29
C LYS A 2 10.37 32.88 -16.19
N LYS A 3 10.74 32.71 -17.47
CA LYS A 3 10.00 31.83 -18.41
C LYS A 3 10.50 30.37 -18.45
N PHE A 4 11.77 30.12 -18.11
CA PHE A 4 12.35 28.77 -18.14
C PHE A 4 11.98 27.91 -16.91
N ALA A 5 11.70 28.53 -15.76
CA ALA A 5 11.29 27.82 -14.55
C ALA A 5 9.92 27.11 -14.69
N LYS A 6 9.01 27.67 -15.51
CA LYS A 6 7.70 27.04 -15.76
C LYS A 6 7.78 25.80 -16.65
N ILE A 7 8.79 25.72 -17.52
CA ILE A 7 8.97 24.58 -18.44
C ILE A 7 9.61 23.39 -17.72
N ALA A 8 10.45 23.63 -16.70
CA ALA A 8 11.05 22.57 -15.88
C ALA A 8 10.08 21.96 -14.85
N ALA A 9 9.00 22.65 -14.47
CA ALA A 9 8.01 22.12 -13.53
C ALA A 9 7.13 21.01 -14.12
N ILE A 10 6.90 21.03 -15.44
CA ILE A 10 6.05 20.06 -16.15
C ILE A 10 6.71 18.65 -16.20
N PRO A 11 7.99 18.46 -16.57
CA PRO A 11 8.60 17.13 -16.58
C PRO A 11 8.74 16.53 -15.18
N ILE A 12 8.89 17.33 -14.13
CA ILE A 12 8.94 16.85 -12.74
C ILE A 12 7.56 16.33 -12.28
N ALA A 13 6.48 17.01 -12.66
CA ALA A 13 5.11 16.57 -12.36
C ALA A 13 4.70 15.32 -13.14
N VAL A 14 5.15 15.18 -14.40
CA VAL A 14 4.87 14.00 -15.24
C VAL A 14 5.67 12.78 -14.76
N ALA A 15 6.91 12.97 -14.29
CA ALA A 15 7.70 11.88 -13.70
C ALA A 15 7.14 11.39 -12.36
N ALA A 16 6.50 12.27 -11.57
CA ALA A 16 5.85 11.91 -10.31
C ALA A 16 4.47 11.24 -10.49
N ALA A 17 3.80 11.44 -11.63
CA ALA A 17 2.51 10.82 -11.93
C ALA A 17 2.63 9.38 -12.47
N CYS A 18 3.81 8.97 -12.96
CA CYS A 18 4.03 7.68 -13.61
C CYS A 18 4.58 6.50 -12.76
N PRO A 19 5.07 6.61 -11.51
CA PRO A 19 5.56 5.42 -10.79
C PRO A 19 4.43 4.51 -10.31
N SER A 20 3.20 5.02 -10.18
CA SER A 20 2.06 4.25 -9.66
C SER A 20 1.57 3.16 -10.61
N ALA A 21 1.84 3.28 -11.91
CA ALA A 21 1.43 2.30 -12.92
C ALA A 21 2.43 1.15 -13.14
N LEU A 22 3.66 1.27 -12.62
CA LEU A 22 4.70 0.23 -12.69
C LEU A 22 4.98 -0.35 -11.31
N ALA A 23 3.94 -0.69 -10.55
CA ALA A 23 4.10 -1.57 -9.41
C ALA A 23 4.29 -3.00 -9.95
N LEU A 24 5.52 -3.32 -10.39
CA LEU A 24 5.93 -4.64 -10.89
C LEU A 24 5.45 -5.70 -9.91
N GLN A 25 4.47 -6.52 -10.29
CA GLN A 25 3.84 -7.50 -9.42
C GLN A 25 4.96 -8.38 -8.83
N ILE A 26 5.06 -8.45 -7.50
CA ILE A 26 6.12 -9.23 -6.87
C ILE A 26 5.82 -10.68 -7.22
N SER A 27 6.69 -11.29 -8.01
CA SER A 27 6.63 -12.70 -8.32
C SER A 27 7.02 -13.50 -7.08
N ASP A 28 6.25 -14.52 -6.73
CA ASP A 28 6.56 -15.39 -5.58
C ASP A 28 7.90 -16.13 -5.75
N GLU A 29 8.41 -16.24 -6.98
CA GLU A 29 9.66 -16.94 -7.29
C GLU A 29 10.90 -16.06 -7.06
N GLU A 30 10.75 -14.73 -7.02
CA GLU A 30 11.87 -13.79 -6.95
C GLU A 30 11.98 -13.11 -5.58
N SER A 31 13.21 -12.88 -5.14
CA SER A 31 13.44 -12.05 -3.95
C SER A 31 13.16 -10.59 -4.30
N ALA A 32 12.25 -9.96 -3.55
CA ALA A 32 11.86 -8.59 -3.76
C ALA A 32 11.66 -7.87 -2.42
N LEU A 33 12.09 -6.60 -2.37
CA LEU A 33 11.77 -5.68 -1.29
C LEU A 33 11.14 -4.44 -1.92
N ARG A 34 9.93 -4.11 -1.50
CA ARG A 34 9.15 -3.00 -2.02
C ARG A 34 8.84 -2.03 -0.89
N PHE A 35 9.12 -0.76 -1.17
CA PHE A 35 8.66 0.36 -0.37
C PHE A 35 7.57 1.09 -1.15
N ARG A 36 6.46 1.42 -0.49
CA ARG A 36 5.39 2.21 -1.06
C ARG A 36 4.99 3.29 -0.07
N LEU A 37 5.05 4.54 -0.51
CA LEU A 37 4.44 5.64 0.22
C LEU A 37 3.04 5.87 -0.35
N LYS A 38 2.05 6.01 0.53
CA LYS A 38 0.66 6.24 0.14
C LYS A 38 0.17 7.53 0.80
N ASN A 39 -0.17 8.51 -0.03
CA ASN A 39 -1.01 9.63 0.40
C ASN A 39 -2.41 9.38 -0.13
N GLU A 40 -3.40 9.32 0.75
CA GLU A 40 -4.79 9.11 0.34
C GLU A 40 -5.65 10.23 0.92
N LEU A 41 -6.16 11.08 0.03
CA LEU A 41 -7.23 12.01 0.33
C LEU A 41 -8.53 11.39 -0.16
N ARG A 42 -9.51 11.31 0.73
CA ARG A 42 -10.86 10.86 0.41
C ARG A 42 -11.86 11.94 0.77
N ARG A 43 -12.59 12.39 -0.24
CA ARG A 43 -13.73 13.29 -0.11
C ARG A 43 -14.92 12.70 -0.83
N ALA A 44 -16.03 12.48 -0.13
CA ALA A 44 -17.23 11.93 -0.73
C ALA A 44 -18.49 12.37 0.02
N ASP A 45 -19.57 12.65 -0.69
CA ASP A 45 -20.82 13.11 -0.09
C ASP A 45 -21.53 12.00 0.71
N LYS A 46 -21.25 10.73 0.38
CA LYS A 46 -21.77 9.53 1.05
C LYS A 46 -20.68 8.46 1.19
N PRO A 47 -20.59 7.71 2.31
CA PRO A 47 -19.64 6.62 2.46
C PRO A 47 -20.02 5.42 1.60
N SER A 48 -19.02 4.60 1.25
CA SER A 48 -19.26 3.32 0.56
C SER A 48 -19.97 2.28 1.44
N ALA A 49 -19.98 2.47 2.76
CA ALA A 49 -20.70 1.64 3.72
C ALA A 49 -21.08 2.49 4.95
N GLY A 50 -22.30 2.30 5.48
CA GLY A 50 -22.82 3.05 6.65
C GLY A 50 -23.66 4.28 6.31
N ALA A 51 -24.09 5.01 7.35
CA ALA A 51 -25.05 6.12 7.26
C ALA A 51 -24.42 7.53 7.29
N GLY A 52 -23.08 7.64 7.29
CA GLY A 52 -22.37 8.92 7.28
C GLY A 52 -22.69 9.78 6.05
N LYS A 53 -22.37 11.07 6.11
CA LYS A 53 -22.44 12.02 4.98
C LYS A 53 -21.19 12.91 5.01
N ASP A 54 -20.82 13.52 3.90
CA ASP A 54 -19.68 14.47 3.81
C ASP A 54 -18.35 13.92 4.36
N ILE A 55 -17.97 12.73 3.90
CA ILE A 55 -16.73 12.07 4.26
C ILE A 55 -15.56 12.95 3.86
N TYR A 56 -14.75 13.34 4.85
CA TYR A 56 -13.46 13.97 4.65
C TYR A 56 -12.42 13.25 5.50
N ALA A 57 -11.42 12.68 4.84
CA ALA A 57 -10.33 12.06 5.54
C ALA A 57 -9.07 12.05 4.68
N TRP A 58 -7.95 12.40 5.28
CA TRP A 58 -6.65 12.53 4.64
C TRP A 58 -5.61 11.81 5.48
N VAL A 59 -4.92 10.84 4.86
CA VAL A 59 -3.92 10.01 5.52
C VAL A 59 -2.62 10.00 4.73
N GLN A 60 -1.52 9.85 5.46
CA GLN A 60 -0.20 9.56 4.91
C GLN A 60 0.30 8.27 5.54
N GLY A 61 0.77 7.36 4.71
CA GLY A 61 1.30 6.09 5.16
C GLY A 61 2.42 5.55 4.30
N GLY A 62 2.94 4.44 4.78
CA GLY A 62 4.00 3.68 4.17
C GLY A 62 3.69 2.20 4.25
N LEU A 63 4.22 1.47 3.29
CA LEU A 63 4.19 0.03 3.23
C LEU A 63 5.58 -0.48 2.89
N ILE A 64 5.97 -1.56 3.55
CA ILE A 64 7.15 -2.35 3.24
C ILE A 64 6.65 -3.77 2.96
N ASP A 65 6.87 -4.27 1.75
CA ASP A 65 6.62 -5.67 1.38
C ASP A 65 7.96 -6.33 1.10
N PHE A 66 8.24 -7.42 1.79
CA PHE A 66 9.35 -8.32 1.56
C PHE A 66 8.84 -9.67 1.07
N ASN A 67 9.50 -10.18 0.04
CA ASN A 67 9.29 -11.51 -0.50
C ASN A 67 10.66 -12.14 -0.72
N SER A 68 10.86 -13.36 -0.22
CA SER A 68 12.02 -14.15 -0.61
C SER A 68 11.67 -15.02 -1.81
N GLY A 69 12.62 -15.28 -2.69
CA GLY A 69 12.55 -16.44 -3.57
C GLY A 69 12.53 -17.75 -2.77
N TYR A 70 12.30 -18.88 -3.46
CA TYR A 70 12.32 -20.19 -2.82
C TYR A 70 13.76 -20.68 -2.60
N TYR A 71 14.17 -20.77 -1.33
CA TYR A 71 15.39 -21.47 -0.93
C TYR A 71 15.28 -22.97 -1.21
N SER A 72 16.31 -23.54 -1.83
CA SER A 72 16.35 -24.94 -2.28
C SER A 72 15.11 -25.35 -3.10
N GLN A 73 14.48 -24.38 -3.79
CA GLN A 73 13.23 -24.56 -4.55
C GLN A 73 12.04 -25.08 -3.72
N ARG A 74 12.09 -25.00 -2.39
CA ARG A 74 11.09 -25.61 -1.49
C ARG A 74 10.47 -24.67 -0.47
N PHE A 75 11.24 -23.72 0.08
CA PHE A 75 10.75 -22.85 1.15
C PHE A 75 11.02 -21.39 0.86
N GLY A 76 10.06 -20.53 1.14
CA GLY A 76 10.22 -19.08 1.07
C GLY A 76 9.44 -18.40 2.19
N VAL A 77 9.70 -17.12 2.39
CA VAL A 77 9.05 -16.30 3.41
C VAL A 77 8.61 -14.98 2.81
N GLU A 78 7.53 -14.44 3.37
CA GLU A 78 7.04 -13.11 3.08
C GLU A 78 6.80 -12.36 4.37
N GLY A 79 7.05 -11.05 4.32
CA GLY A 79 6.76 -10.13 5.40
C GLY A 79 6.18 -8.84 4.83
N SER A 80 5.18 -8.28 5.47
CA SER A 80 4.62 -6.99 5.10
C SER A 80 4.36 -6.16 6.34
N ALA A 81 4.73 -4.90 6.30
CA ALA A 81 4.41 -3.92 7.33
C ALA A 81 3.73 -2.74 6.68
N TYR A 82 2.58 -2.35 7.22
CA TYR A 82 1.81 -1.20 6.78
C TYR A 82 1.56 -0.28 7.96
N TYR A 83 1.69 1.02 7.72
CA TYR A 83 1.37 2.03 8.70
C TYR A 83 0.80 3.27 8.02
N VAL A 84 -0.27 3.82 8.58
CA VAL A 84 -0.90 5.08 8.15
C VAL A 84 -1.16 5.97 9.35
N TYR A 85 -0.99 7.27 9.11
CA TYR A 85 -1.23 8.33 10.06
C TYR A 85 -2.25 9.33 9.49
N LYS A 86 -3.15 9.82 10.34
CA LYS A 86 -4.17 10.81 10.01
C LYS A 86 -3.54 12.20 9.86
N LEU A 87 -3.62 12.79 8.67
CA LEU A 87 -3.23 14.18 8.44
C LEU A 87 -4.40 15.15 8.70
N GLY A 88 -5.63 14.70 8.44
CA GLY A 88 -6.82 15.48 8.72
C GLY A 88 -8.08 14.65 8.49
N ALA A 89 -8.95 14.62 9.48
CA ALA A 89 -10.28 14.02 9.36
C ALA A 89 -11.24 14.83 10.24
N ARG A 90 -12.54 14.82 9.94
CA ARG A 90 -13.52 15.41 10.87
C ARG A 90 -13.52 14.60 12.17
N ASP A 91 -13.78 15.25 13.30
CA ASP A 91 -13.69 14.66 14.66
C ASP A 91 -14.52 13.37 14.86
N ASN A 92 -15.47 13.11 13.95
CA ASN A 92 -16.34 11.93 13.94
C ASN A 92 -16.30 11.13 12.63
N MET A 93 -15.29 11.31 11.78
CA MET A 93 -15.19 10.62 10.49
C MET A 93 -13.84 9.95 10.33
N SER A 94 -13.83 8.62 10.29
CA SER A 94 -12.66 7.85 9.88
C SER A 94 -12.62 7.70 8.37
N THR A 95 -11.41 7.70 7.78
CA THR A 95 -11.18 7.13 6.44
C THR A 95 -11.70 5.68 6.48
N ARG A 96 -12.95 5.44 6.06
CA ARG A 96 -13.44 4.08 5.76
C ARG A 96 -13.22 3.07 6.91
N TRP A 97 -13.46 3.45 8.18
CA TRP A 97 -13.17 2.65 9.37
C TRP A 97 -11.70 2.31 9.65
N TYR A 98 -10.75 2.63 8.77
CA TYR A 98 -9.32 2.33 8.98
C TYR A 98 -8.72 3.01 10.21
N LEU A 99 -9.36 4.09 10.67
CA LEU A 99 -8.88 4.95 11.75
C LEU A 99 -10.04 5.35 12.67
N ASP A 100 -11.05 4.47 12.84
CA ASP A 100 -12.26 4.78 13.60
C ASP A 100 -11.96 5.21 15.05
N GLY A 101 -11.94 6.52 15.31
CA GLY A 101 -11.53 7.09 16.59
C GLY A 101 -10.03 7.02 16.89
N HIS A 102 -9.18 6.73 15.90
CA HIS A 102 -7.75 6.54 16.07
C HIS A 102 -6.91 7.48 15.19
N GLU A 103 -5.78 7.97 15.70
CA GLU A 103 -4.87 8.85 14.94
C GLU A 103 -3.99 8.08 13.94
N SER A 104 -3.84 6.77 14.12
CA SER A 104 -3.04 5.92 13.25
C SER A 104 -3.51 4.47 13.27
N PHE A 105 -3.12 3.72 12.25
CA PHE A 105 -3.37 2.30 12.12
C PHE A 105 -2.18 1.65 11.44
N GLY A 106 -1.82 0.46 11.90
CA GLY A 106 -0.79 -0.34 11.26
C GLY A 106 -0.98 -1.82 11.53
N TYR A 107 -0.40 -2.61 10.65
CA TYR A 107 -0.36 -4.05 10.79
C TYR A 107 0.97 -4.59 10.28
N VAL A 108 1.36 -5.72 10.85
CA VAL A 108 2.47 -6.53 10.35
C VAL A 108 1.90 -7.91 10.04
N LEU A 109 2.24 -8.41 8.86
CA LEU A 109 1.75 -9.68 8.35
C LEU A 109 2.96 -10.49 7.87
N GLY A 110 2.88 -11.81 8.02
CA GLY A 110 3.90 -12.73 7.54
C GLY A 110 3.27 -13.93 6.86
N ALA A 111 4.02 -14.57 5.98
CA ALA A 111 3.63 -15.86 5.43
C ALA A 111 4.86 -16.75 5.19
N ILE A 112 4.63 -18.05 5.27
CA ILE A 112 5.58 -19.06 4.83
C ILE A 112 5.05 -19.65 3.51
N LYS A 113 5.93 -19.73 2.52
CA LYS A 113 5.69 -20.36 1.23
C LYS A 113 6.39 -21.71 1.19
N ILE A 114 5.69 -22.73 0.73
CA ILE A 114 6.18 -24.08 0.56
C ILE A 114 5.88 -24.51 -0.87
N LYS A 115 6.86 -25.11 -1.55
CA LYS A 115 6.76 -25.65 -2.90
C LYS A 115 7.15 -27.12 -2.86
N PRO A 116 6.20 -28.04 -2.56
CA PRO A 116 6.50 -29.47 -2.44
C PRO A 116 6.88 -30.11 -3.78
N THR A 117 6.31 -29.61 -4.88
CA THR A 117 6.57 -30.04 -6.26
C THR A 117 6.62 -28.80 -7.16
N GLU A 118 7.05 -28.94 -8.41
CA GLU A 118 7.06 -27.80 -9.35
C GLU A 118 5.65 -27.22 -9.60
N ASN A 119 4.62 -28.06 -9.49
CA ASN A 119 3.22 -27.72 -9.80
C ASN A 119 2.37 -27.44 -8.56
N SER A 120 2.91 -27.59 -7.36
CA SER A 120 2.16 -27.40 -6.10
C SER A 120 2.82 -26.33 -5.26
N ARG A 121 2.02 -25.34 -4.84
CA ARG A 121 2.43 -24.27 -3.93
C ARG A 121 1.45 -24.21 -2.77
N LEU A 122 1.98 -24.11 -1.56
CA LEU A 122 1.23 -23.92 -0.34
C LEU A 122 1.74 -22.65 0.33
N LYS A 123 0.83 -21.77 0.73
CA LYS A 123 1.14 -20.57 1.49
C LYS A 123 0.35 -20.58 2.78
N ILE A 124 1.00 -20.28 3.89
CA ILE A 124 0.39 -20.24 5.21
C ILE A 124 0.68 -18.86 5.81
N GLY A 125 -0.37 -18.11 6.16
CA GLY A 125 -0.28 -16.75 6.70
C GLY A 125 -1.00 -15.73 5.82
N ARG A 126 -0.33 -14.63 5.46
CA ARG A 126 -0.90 -13.54 4.66
C ARG A 126 -1.30 -13.98 3.25
N PHE A 127 -2.55 -13.72 2.89
CA PHE A 127 -3.00 -13.63 1.51
C PHE A 127 -3.24 -12.16 1.17
N GLY A 128 -2.81 -11.71 -0.01
CA GLY A 128 -3.13 -10.35 -0.46
C GLY A 128 -4.63 -10.27 -0.69
N THR A 129 -5.35 -9.62 0.22
CA THR A 129 -6.75 -9.26 0.02
C THR A 129 -6.78 -7.78 -0.31
N ASP A 130 -7.43 -7.44 -1.44
CA ASP A 130 -7.73 -6.07 -1.85
C ASP A 130 -8.56 -5.32 -0.79
#